data_AF-A0A3Q9I5R4-F1
#
_entry.id   AF-A0A3Q9I5R4-F1
#
_cell.length_a   1.000
_cell.length_b   1.000
_cell.length_c   1.000
_cell.angle_alpha   90.00
_cell.angle_beta   90.00
_cell.angle_gamma   90.00
#
_symmetry.space_group_name_H-M   'P 1'
#
loop_
_entity.id
_entity.type
_entity.pdbx_description
1 polymer ?
#
loop_
_entity_poly.entity_id
_entity_poly.type
_entity_poly.pdbx_seq_one_letter_code
_entity_poly.pdbx_strand_id
1 'polypeptide(L)'
;MPSPKDVNPSNFKVKKVLFDNDSFSIAYGMWQGQDSVIAMRWNGDNENDMGYPKTFGNPMWFIVHDDLKEMIIKGLVDLNPSILLENT
;
A
#
# COMPACT_ATOMS: atom_id res chain seq x y z
N MET A 1 -9.87 -8.18 -8.88
CA MET A 1 -8.70 -8.20 -8.00
C MET A 1 -9.20 -7.78 -6.62
N PRO A 2 -8.75 -8.33 -5.48
CA PRO A 2 -9.09 -7.72 -4.20
C PRO A 2 -8.59 -6.28 -4.24
N SER A 3 -9.48 -5.30 -4.04
CA SER A 3 -9.06 -3.91 -4.03
C SER A 3 -7.95 -3.77 -2.99
N PRO A 4 -6.94 -2.92 -3.18
CA PRO A 4 -5.93 -2.70 -2.15
C PRO A 4 -6.55 -2.27 -0.82
N LYS A 5 -7.72 -1.63 -0.86
CA LYS A 5 -8.52 -1.27 0.33
C LYS A 5 -9.11 -2.50 1.05
N ASP A 6 -9.33 -3.60 0.34
CA ASP A 6 -9.87 -4.87 0.87
C ASP A 6 -8.76 -5.76 1.47
N VAL A 7 -7.48 -5.45 1.22
CA VAL A 7 -6.34 -6.12 1.84
C VAL A 7 -6.13 -5.55 3.25
N ASN A 8 -6.74 -6.20 4.24
CA ASN A 8 -6.82 -5.71 5.61
C ASN A 8 -6.28 -6.72 6.65
N PRO A 9 -4.98 -7.06 6.64
CA PRO A 9 -4.41 -7.92 7.66
C PRO A 9 -4.52 -7.28 9.06
N SER A 10 -4.35 -8.09 10.11
CA SER A 10 -4.46 -7.59 11.50
C SER A 10 -3.38 -6.57 11.85
N ASN A 11 -2.19 -6.67 11.22
CA ASN A 11 -1.02 -5.87 11.55
C ASN A 11 -0.91 -4.55 10.77
N PHE A 12 -1.67 -4.35 9.69
CA PHE A 12 -1.63 -3.13 8.89
C PHE A 12 -3.04 -2.65 8.51
N LYS A 13 -3.34 -1.39 8.82
CA LYS A 13 -4.60 -0.72 8.48
C LYS A 13 -4.36 0.36 7.42
N VAL A 14 -4.91 0.14 6.23
CA VAL A 14 -4.87 1.11 5.12
C VAL A 14 -5.69 2.34 5.50
N LYS A 15 -5.06 3.52 5.49
CA LYS A 15 -5.75 4.81 5.62
C LYS A 15 -5.99 5.43 4.24
N LYS A 16 -5.02 5.31 3.33
CA LYS A 16 -5.10 5.86 1.97
C LYS A 16 -4.31 4.98 1.00
N VAL A 17 -4.81 4.81 -0.22
CA VAL A 17 -4.05 4.24 -1.34
C VAL A 17 -3.37 5.40 -2.06
N LEU A 18 -2.03 5.40 -2.10
CA LEU A 18 -1.22 6.45 -2.71
C LEU A 18 -0.95 6.18 -4.19
N PHE A 19 -0.90 4.91 -4.57
CA PHE A 19 -0.68 4.45 -5.94
C PHE A 19 -1.37 3.11 -6.13
N ASP A 20 -2.00 2.92 -7.28
CA ASP A 20 -2.54 1.65 -7.74
C ASP A 20 -2.55 1.66 -9.28
N ASN A 21 -2.07 0.59 -9.89
CA ASN A 21 -2.11 0.38 -11.34
C ASN A 21 -2.66 -1.00 -11.71
N ASP A 22 -3.52 -1.54 -10.86
CA ASP A 22 -4.05 -2.91 -10.90
C ASP A 22 -2.99 -3.99 -10.62
N SER A 23 -1.73 -3.83 -11.05
CA SER A 23 -0.68 -4.83 -10.78
C SER A 23 0.04 -4.62 -9.45
N PHE A 24 0.12 -3.38 -8.97
CA PHE A 24 0.94 -2.98 -7.85
C PHE A 24 0.30 -1.81 -7.11
N SER A 25 0.41 -1.84 -5.79
CA SER A 25 -0.19 -0.82 -4.92
C SER A 25 0.78 -0.33 -3.87
N ILE A 26 0.64 0.96 -3.55
CA ILE A 26 1.28 1.60 -2.39
C ILE A 26 0.18 2.21 -1.53
N ALA A 27 0.19 1.88 -0.25
CA ALA A 27 -0.74 2.41 0.74
C ALA A 27 -0.02 3.17 1.84
N TYR A 28 -0.68 4.19 2.37
CA TYR A 28 -0.38 4.85 3.63
C TYR A 28 -1.29 4.30 4.72
N GLY A 29 -0.75 4.04 5.90
CA GLY A 29 -1.52 3.40 6.95
C GLY A 29 -0.87 3.42 8.33
N MET A 30 -1.40 2.53 9.18
CA MET A 30 -0.89 2.25 10.52
C MET A 30 -0.40 0.80 10.57
N TRP A 31 0.82 0.57 11.05
CA TRP A 31 1.40 -0.76 11.24
C TRP A 31 1.71 -0.99 12.71
N GLN A 32 1.11 -2.01 13.34
CA GLN A 32 1.36 -2.38 14.75
C GLN A 32 1.32 -1.19 15.74
N GLY A 33 0.42 -0.22 15.53
CA GLY A 33 0.32 0.98 16.37
C GLY A 33 1.28 2.11 16.01
N GLN A 34 2.19 1.90 15.06
CA GLN A 34 2.98 2.96 14.44
C GLN A 34 2.15 3.65 13.35
N ASP A 35 1.93 4.94 13.53
CA ASP A 35 1.32 5.79 12.50
C ASP A 35 2.34 6.21 11.46
N SER A 36 1.84 6.64 10.30
CA SER A 36 2.62 7.28 9.24
C SER A 36 3.62 6.39 8.51
N VAL A 37 3.24 5.13 8.30
CA VAL A 37 4.00 4.16 7.49
C VAL A 37 3.45 4.09 6.07
N ILE A 38 4.33 3.80 5.11
CA ILE A 38 3.92 3.39 3.77
C ILE A 38 4.21 1.90 3.58
N ALA A 39 3.36 1.25 2.81
CA ALA A 39 3.49 -0.16 2.51
C ALA A 39 3.21 -0.44 1.04
N MET A 40 3.82 -1.50 0.52
CA MET A 40 3.78 -1.87 -0.89
C MET A 40 3.30 -3.31 -1.06
N ARG A 41 2.71 -3.61 -2.20
CA ARG A 41 2.39 -4.99 -2.60
C ARG A 41 2.22 -5.11 -4.11
N TRP A 42 2.55 -6.30 -4.60
CA TRP A 42 2.01 -6.82 -5.85
C TRP A 42 0.57 -7.28 -5.60
N ASN A 43 -0.32 -6.84 -6.47
CA ASN A 43 -1.71 -7.25 -6.46
C ASN A 43 -1.84 -8.63 -7.11
N GLY A 44 -2.94 -9.31 -6.78
CA GLY A 44 -3.26 -10.61 -7.34
C GLY A 44 -4.28 -10.51 -8.48
N ASP A 45 -4.36 -11.53 -9.31
CA ASP A 45 -5.48 -11.70 -10.24
C ASP A 45 -6.63 -12.44 -9.52
N ASN A 46 -7.87 -12.08 -9.82
CA ASN A 46 -9.05 -12.54 -9.07
C ASN A 46 -9.31 -14.05 -9.11
N GLU A 47 -8.51 -14.79 -9.86
CA GLU A 47 -8.80 -16.16 -10.24
C GLU A 47 -7.91 -17.14 -9.47
N ASN A 48 -6.61 -16.87 -9.34
CA ASN A 48 -5.69 -17.85 -8.74
C ASN A 48 -4.53 -17.24 -7.93
N ASP A 49 -4.31 -15.92 -7.98
CA ASP A 49 -3.25 -15.28 -7.20
C ASP A 49 -3.78 -14.22 -6.23
N MET A 50 -3.38 -14.32 -4.97
CA MET A 50 -3.66 -13.31 -3.94
C MET A 50 -2.61 -12.18 -3.92
N GLY A 51 -1.65 -12.20 -4.84
CA GLY A 51 -0.53 -11.28 -4.93
C GLY A 51 0.53 -11.53 -3.86
N TYR A 52 1.44 -10.57 -3.70
CA TYR A 52 2.58 -10.68 -2.78
C TYR A 52 2.92 -9.36 -2.08
N PRO A 53 3.34 -9.38 -0.81
CA PRO A 53 3.57 -10.57 0.03
C PRO A 53 2.26 -11.23 0.48
N LYS A 54 2.34 -12.51 0.88
CA LYS A 54 1.23 -13.27 1.48
C LYS A 54 1.72 -14.24 2.55
N THR A 55 0.88 -14.50 3.54
CA THR A 55 1.15 -15.44 4.64
C THR A 55 0.02 -16.46 4.71
N PHE A 56 0.33 -17.74 4.48
CA PHE A 56 -0.66 -18.83 4.40
C PHE A 56 -1.85 -18.49 3.46
N GLY A 57 -1.58 -17.90 2.29
CA GLY A 57 -2.60 -17.48 1.33
C GLY A 57 -3.28 -16.15 1.63
N ASN A 58 -3.08 -15.57 2.83
CA ASN A 58 -3.65 -14.28 3.17
C ASN A 58 -2.80 -13.14 2.60
N PRO A 59 -3.41 -12.18 1.88
CA PRO A 59 -2.69 -11.06 1.28
C PRO A 59 -2.15 -10.12 2.35
N MET A 60 -0.87 -9.75 2.23
CA MET A 60 -0.14 -8.91 3.19
C MET A 60 0.38 -7.63 2.53
N TRP A 61 0.96 -6.77 3.35
CA TRP A 61 1.65 -5.54 2.95
C TRP A 61 3.12 -5.61 3.34
N PHE A 62 4.02 -5.23 2.44
CA PHE A 62 5.44 -5.03 2.74
C PHE A 62 5.62 -3.61 3.27
N ILE A 63 6.00 -3.48 4.55
CA ILE A 63 6.25 -2.17 5.14
C ILE A 63 7.57 -1.63 4.61
N VAL A 64 7.53 -0.43 4.05
CA VAL A 64 8.74 0.25 3.59
C VAL A 64 9.45 0.85 4.79
N HIS A 65 10.78 0.71 4.83
CA HIS A 65 11.60 1.33 5.86
C HIS A 65 11.48 2.87 5.82
N ASP A 66 11.48 3.50 6.98
CA ASP A 66 11.26 4.96 7.10
C ASP A 66 12.31 5.78 6.33
N ASP A 67 13.56 5.33 6.27
CA ASP A 67 14.64 5.98 5.50
C ASP A 67 14.33 6.10 3.99
N LEU A 68 13.45 5.26 3.46
CA LEU A 68 13.05 5.28 2.04
C LEU A 68 11.71 5.98 1.81
N LYS A 69 10.93 6.20 2.89
CA LYS A 69 9.55 6.69 2.82
C LYS A 69 9.43 8.01 2.08
N GLU A 70 10.25 8.99 2.45
CA GLU A 70 10.17 10.35 1.88
C GLU A 70 10.51 10.36 0.39
N MET A 71 11.52 9.58 -0.03
CA MET A 71 11.91 9.49 -1.44
C MET A 71 10.79 8.89 -2.29
N ILE A 72 10.12 7.84 -1.80
CA ILE A 72 9.00 7.21 -2.50
C ILE A 72 7.81 8.15 -2.58
N ILE A 73 7.43 8.80 -1.47
CA ILE A 73 6.31 9.76 -1.47
C ILE A 73 6.58 10.90 -2.45
N LYS A 74 7.81 11.46 -2.46
CA LYS A 74 8.18 12.50 -3.42
C LYS A 74 8.02 12.03 -4.87
N GLY A 75 8.53 10.83 -5.19
CA GLY A 75 8.35 10.25 -6.53
C GLY A 75 6.87 10.07 -6.91
N LEU A 76 6.02 9.69 -5.97
CA LEU A 76 4.57 9.57 -6.21
C LEU A 76 3.91 10.92 -6.47
N VAL A 77 4.28 11.97 -5.74
CA VAL A 77 3.80 13.34 -5.99
C VAL A 77 4.23 13.81 -7.37
N ASP A 78 5.48 13.56 -7.78
CA ASP A 78 5.98 13.94 -9.09
C ASP A 78 5.24 13.17 -10.22
N LEU A 79 4.86 11.92 -9.98
CA LEU A 79 4.07 11.09 -10.90
C LEU A 79 2.60 11.52 -10.99
N ASN A 80 2.01 11.93 -9.87
CA ASN A 80 0.62 12.42 -9.81
C ASN A 80 0.48 13.50 -8.72
N PRO A 81 0.58 14.78 -9.10
CA PRO A 81 0.51 15.90 -8.16
C PRO A 81 -0.78 15.97 -7.34
N SER A 82 -1.86 15.36 -7.84
CA SER A 82 -3.18 15.34 -7.20
C SER A 82 -3.20 14.62 -5.85
N ILE A 83 -2.20 13.78 -5.55
CA ILE A 83 -2.06 13.05 -4.27
C ILE A 83 -2.00 14.00 -3.06
N LEU A 84 -1.45 15.22 -3.25
CA LEU A 84 -1.32 16.24 -2.20
C LEU A 84 -2.59 17.06 -1.97
N LEU A 85 -3.50 17.14 -2.96
CA LEU A 85 -4.67 18.02 -2.91
C LEU A 85 -5.82 17.46 -2.07
N GLU A 86 -5.81 16.17 -1.77
CA GLU A 86 -6.81 15.54 -0.89
C GLU A 86 -6.48 15.68 0.61
N ASN A 87 -5.46 16.47 0.95
CA ASN A 87 -5.00 16.70 2.34
C ASN A 87 -5.26 18.15 2.82
N THR A 88 -6.07 18.93 2.09
CA THR A 88 -6.60 20.26 2.47
C THR A 88 -8.12 20.21 2.48
#